data_AF-A0A0G4H101-F1
#
_entry.id   AF-A0A0G4H101-F1
#
_cell.length_a   1.000
_cell.length_b   1.000
_cell.length_c   1.000
_cell.angle_alpha   90.00
_cell.angle_beta   90.00
_cell.angle_gamma   90.00
#
_symmetry.space_group_name_H-M   'P 1'
#
loop_
_entity.id
_entity.type
_entity.pdbx_description
1 polymer ?
#
loop_
_entity_poly.entity_id
_entity_poly.type
_entity_poly.pdbx_seq_one_letter_code
_entity_poly.pdbx_strand_id
1 'polypeptide(L)'
;MADLSCQIAAGRRQTSLINEEITKVEAEMSQRITEIGGITDFQALSTDQMATDKLDLNVSGEIFRGGRRSTLCVRKGSVLASLFCGRFDGAVIRDSSNRIFLPAYPPSFRWLVEQLRHYELGDIDVIALPAPKQTDLSYKYWVDALLYDPSASQASNEDANTTASAANGSSSNSAVRLSTELTATLKRIEEAKTAELARLEAVKPLLKTGNADDDQLVSIDVLGSSVTVTNAAAKSVGAEDSMFYGRFTRYDPSTDCGLDCVRRIADIAVRAHQERRATTSADVMGAMGDVVPSLFRRGLDVFGIDADRHLGPTDGLLTSQHLHNMNQWGQKWKDPSPPTLPTDVGEATQRGVGRWLDFLDAVKDHSPLIILMRAKDSGELFAMVVAGKIDVSGPTQTMPSTPCFSYKLEGTADCPYIGGFPYIGGFSSSGFSFLAGIEEKTETKDLTNAPSRLSCLLAAAGMNIGIPQGGVPPKAAMDTLLNRCQGWSTDAMEPEEWAGWQRPTACDDFFRPVSGLGFHFELHEMEVYSVA
;
A
#
# COMPACT_ATOMS: atom_id res chain seq x y z
N MET A 1 -12.78 25.67 -64.01
CA MET A 1 -11.45 26.21 -63.66
C MET A 1 -11.44 26.99 -62.34
N ALA A 2 -12.41 27.89 -62.06
CA ALA A 2 -12.46 28.64 -60.79
C ALA A 2 -12.60 27.75 -59.53
N ASP A 3 -13.42 26.70 -59.59
CA ASP A 3 -13.64 25.76 -58.47
C ASP A 3 -12.37 24.96 -58.11
N LEU A 4 -11.64 24.45 -59.11
CA LEU A 4 -10.36 23.75 -58.92
C LEU A 4 -9.30 24.65 -58.26
N SER A 5 -9.24 25.93 -58.66
CA SER A 5 -8.30 26.89 -58.06
C SER A 5 -8.62 27.17 -56.58
N CYS A 6 -9.90 27.19 -56.21
CA CYS A 6 -10.34 27.38 -54.83
C CYS A 6 -9.99 26.15 -53.96
N GLN A 7 -10.21 24.95 -54.48
CA GLN A 7 -9.88 23.69 -53.80
C GLN A 7 -8.37 23.54 -53.57
N ILE A 8 -7.53 23.89 -54.55
CA ILE A 8 -6.06 23.90 -54.41
C ILE A 8 -5.61 24.91 -53.35
N ALA A 9 -6.21 26.11 -53.31
CA ALA A 9 -5.89 27.12 -52.31
C ALA A 9 -6.27 26.67 -50.88
N ALA A 10 -7.43 26.01 -50.72
CA ALA A 10 -7.85 25.46 -49.43
C ALA A 10 -6.92 24.34 -48.94
N GLY A 11 -6.54 23.40 -49.81
CA GLY A 11 -5.60 22.32 -49.45
C GLY A 11 -4.22 22.84 -49.06
N ARG A 12 -3.72 23.88 -49.72
CA ARG A 12 -2.45 24.54 -49.34
C ARG A 12 -2.52 25.17 -47.95
N ARG A 13 -3.62 25.87 -47.63
CA ARG A 13 -3.82 26.43 -46.29
C ARG A 13 -3.89 25.34 -45.22
N GLN A 14 -4.60 24.24 -45.50
CA GLN A 14 -4.69 23.10 -44.61
C GLN A 14 -3.32 22.47 -44.32
N THR A 15 -2.53 22.24 -45.37
CA THR A 15 -1.16 21.71 -45.24
C THR A 15 -0.27 22.67 -44.44
N SER A 16 -0.43 23.98 -44.65
CA SER A 16 0.30 25.01 -43.89
C SER A 16 -0.02 24.96 -42.40
N LEU A 17 -1.31 24.82 -42.03
CA LEU A 17 -1.73 24.72 -40.63
C LEU A 17 -1.21 23.44 -39.96
N ILE A 18 -1.27 22.31 -40.66
CA ILE A 18 -0.72 21.04 -40.14
C ILE A 18 0.79 21.17 -39.92
N ASN A 19 1.51 21.75 -40.88
CA ASN A 19 2.97 21.93 -40.75
C ASN A 19 3.33 22.88 -39.61
N GLU A 20 2.55 23.95 -39.39
CA GLU A 20 2.74 24.89 -38.29
C GLU A 20 2.58 24.18 -36.92
N GLU A 21 1.50 23.40 -36.75
CA GLU A 21 1.29 22.62 -35.52
C GLU A 21 2.35 21.53 -35.32
N ILE A 22 2.76 20.82 -36.39
CA ILE A 22 3.87 19.86 -36.31
C ILE A 22 5.15 20.55 -35.82
N THR A 23 5.51 21.69 -36.42
CA THR A 23 6.72 22.44 -36.05
C THR A 23 6.67 22.89 -34.59
N LYS A 24 5.50 23.34 -34.13
CA LYS A 24 5.28 23.74 -32.73
C LYS A 24 5.45 22.56 -31.78
N VAL A 25 4.82 21.42 -32.08
CA VAL A 25 4.95 20.20 -31.27
C VAL A 25 6.40 19.71 -31.25
N GLU A 26 7.08 19.70 -32.38
CA GLU A 26 8.50 19.34 -32.47
C GLU A 26 9.39 20.25 -31.62
N ALA A 27 9.14 21.56 -31.63
CA ALA A 27 9.87 22.52 -30.80
C ALA A 27 9.62 22.29 -29.30
N GLU A 28 8.36 22.09 -28.89
CA GLU A 28 8.00 21.78 -27.50
C GLU A 28 8.62 20.45 -27.03
N MET A 29 8.58 19.40 -27.87
CA MET A 29 9.20 18.11 -27.54
C MET A 29 10.72 18.23 -27.45
N SER A 30 11.35 18.96 -28.37
CA SER A 30 12.80 19.19 -28.36
C SER A 30 13.24 19.94 -27.11
N GLN A 31 12.47 20.96 -26.71
CA GLN A 31 12.70 21.67 -25.45
C GLN A 31 12.60 20.69 -24.27
N ARG A 32 11.52 19.88 -24.19
CA ARG A 32 11.33 18.96 -23.07
C ARG A 32 12.42 17.89 -22.98
N ILE A 33 12.86 17.36 -24.12
CA ILE A 33 13.98 16.41 -24.21
C ILE A 33 15.25 17.04 -23.64
N THR A 34 15.56 18.29 -24.04
CA THR A 34 16.75 19.02 -23.56
C THR A 34 16.66 19.30 -22.06
N GLU A 35 15.49 19.68 -21.56
CA GLU A 35 15.25 19.97 -20.13
C GLU A 35 15.54 18.77 -19.22
N ILE A 36 15.30 17.55 -19.69
CA ILE A 36 15.62 16.32 -18.94
C ILE A 36 16.99 15.73 -19.32
N GLY A 37 17.82 16.47 -20.06
CA GLY A 37 19.20 16.12 -20.39
C GLY A 37 19.40 15.28 -21.66
N GLY A 38 18.35 15.05 -22.44
CA GLY A 38 18.44 14.37 -23.73
C GLY A 38 18.98 15.25 -24.85
N ILE A 39 19.36 14.62 -25.97
CA ILE A 39 19.90 15.30 -27.16
C ILE A 39 18.81 15.40 -28.24
N THR A 40 18.58 16.59 -28.80
CA THR A 40 17.55 16.85 -29.83
C THR A 40 18.01 16.51 -31.24
N ASP A 41 19.29 16.79 -31.55
CA ASP A 41 19.93 16.44 -32.83
C ASP A 41 20.35 14.97 -32.84
N PHE A 42 19.48 14.10 -32.32
CA PHE A 42 19.72 12.68 -32.23
C PHE A 42 19.43 12.03 -33.58
N GLN A 43 20.51 11.69 -34.30
CA GLN A 43 20.40 10.80 -35.44
C GLN A 43 20.16 9.38 -34.90
N ALA A 44 18.95 8.87 -35.10
CA ALA A 44 18.61 7.52 -34.67
C ALA A 44 19.65 6.51 -35.19
N LEU A 45 20.21 5.72 -34.27
CA LEU A 45 21.11 4.63 -34.64
C LEU A 45 20.38 3.73 -35.63
N SER A 46 21.09 3.32 -36.69
CA SER A 46 20.52 2.36 -37.63
C SER A 46 20.24 1.03 -36.92
N THR A 47 19.32 0.23 -37.46
CA THR A 47 19.01 -1.11 -36.91
C THR A 47 20.27 -1.96 -36.76
N ASP A 48 21.19 -1.88 -37.73
CA ASP A 48 22.46 -2.61 -37.71
C ASP A 48 23.42 -2.09 -36.62
N GLN A 49 23.45 -0.78 -36.39
CA GLN A 49 24.21 -0.19 -35.29
C GLN A 49 23.64 -0.62 -33.94
N MET A 50 22.32 -0.57 -33.75
CA MET A 50 21.68 -1.03 -32.51
C MET A 50 21.86 -2.52 -32.25
N ALA A 51 21.90 -3.35 -33.31
CA ALA A 51 22.09 -4.79 -33.19
C ALA A 51 23.52 -5.19 -32.76
N THR A 52 24.50 -4.34 -33.10
CA THR A 52 25.91 -4.55 -32.76
C THR A 52 26.32 -3.82 -31.48
N ASP A 53 25.64 -2.74 -31.12
CA ASP A 53 25.87 -1.98 -29.90
C ASP A 53 25.47 -2.78 -28.65
N LYS A 54 26.41 -2.88 -27.72
CA LYS A 54 26.32 -3.67 -26.50
C LYS A 54 26.47 -2.75 -25.30
N LEU A 55 25.46 -2.77 -24.43
CA LEU A 55 25.43 -1.98 -23.22
C LEU A 55 25.83 -2.84 -22.03
N ASP A 56 26.67 -2.27 -21.18
CA ASP A 56 26.96 -2.79 -19.86
C ASP A 56 26.16 -1.98 -18.84
N LEU A 57 25.33 -2.68 -18.07
CA LEU A 57 24.41 -2.10 -17.11
C LEU A 57 24.79 -2.53 -15.69
N ASN A 58 24.65 -1.60 -14.75
CA ASN A 58 24.64 -1.85 -13.32
C ASN A 58 23.19 -1.70 -12.83
N VAL A 59 22.50 -2.82 -12.66
CA VAL A 59 21.11 -2.84 -12.21
C VAL A 59 21.12 -3.02 -10.70
N SER A 60 21.02 -1.92 -9.97
CA SER A 60 21.05 -1.87 -8.50
C SER A 60 22.15 -2.74 -7.85
N GLY A 61 23.35 -2.78 -8.44
CA GLY A 61 24.52 -3.53 -7.98
C GLY A 61 24.81 -4.82 -8.76
N GLU A 62 23.83 -5.36 -9.49
CA GLU A 62 24.03 -6.52 -10.36
C GLU A 62 24.54 -6.09 -11.75
N ILE A 63 25.63 -6.72 -12.21
CA ILE A 63 26.28 -6.33 -13.46
C ILE A 63 25.76 -7.18 -14.62
N PHE A 64 25.06 -6.54 -15.54
CA PHE A 64 24.58 -7.11 -16.79
C PHE A 64 25.52 -6.70 -17.92
N ARG A 65 26.28 -7.66 -18.46
CA ARG A 65 27.26 -7.38 -19.50
C ARG A 65 26.72 -7.73 -20.89
N GLY A 66 26.98 -6.85 -21.84
CA GLY A 66 26.76 -7.13 -23.25
C GLY A 66 25.30 -7.26 -23.68
N GLY A 67 24.38 -6.55 -23.01
CA GLY A 67 22.98 -6.48 -23.44
C GLY A 67 22.88 -5.71 -24.76
N ARG A 68 22.30 -6.31 -25.80
CA ARG A 68 22.18 -5.64 -27.10
C ARG A 68 21.18 -4.49 -26.99
N ARG A 69 21.53 -3.32 -27.54
CA ARG A 69 20.62 -2.17 -27.57
C ARG A 69 19.36 -2.50 -28.36
N SER A 70 19.46 -3.27 -29.46
CA SER A 70 18.30 -3.72 -30.24
C SER A 70 17.26 -4.46 -29.38
N THR A 71 17.71 -5.39 -28.53
CA THR A 71 16.84 -6.18 -27.65
C THR A 71 16.15 -5.29 -26.60
N LEU A 72 16.86 -4.33 -26.01
CA LEU A 72 16.27 -3.41 -25.02
C LEU A 72 15.29 -2.41 -25.65
N CYS A 73 15.44 -2.12 -26.95
CA CYS A 73 14.58 -1.22 -27.71
C CYS A 73 13.52 -1.94 -28.57
N VAL A 74 13.39 -3.27 -28.45
CA VAL A 74 12.52 -4.05 -29.34
C VAL A 74 11.04 -3.64 -29.24
N ARG A 75 10.57 -3.33 -28.02
CA ARG A 75 9.22 -2.80 -27.79
C ARG A 75 9.21 -1.29 -27.96
N LYS A 76 9.04 -0.83 -29.20
CA LYS A 76 8.94 0.59 -29.55
C LYS A 76 7.82 1.27 -28.75
N GLY A 77 8.00 2.54 -28.41
CA GLY A 77 7.04 3.29 -27.60
C GLY A 77 7.13 3.04 -26.09
N SER A 78 7.88 2.03 -25.64
CA SER A 78 8.10 1.81 -24.20
C SER A 78 9.07 2.81 -23.57
N VAL A 79 8.97 2.98 -22.25
CA VAL A 79 9.95 3.71 -21.43
C VAL A 79 11.35 3.13 -21.59
N LEU A 80 11.49 1.79 -21.56
CA LEU A 80 12.77 1.11 -21.74
C LEU A 80 13.42 1.42 -23.09
N ALA A 81 12.63 1.33 -24.17
CA ALA A 81 13.12 1.65 -25.51
C ALA A 81 13.54 3.12 -25.62
N SER A 82 12.82 4.02 -24.95
CA SER A 82 13.14 5.45 -24.93
C SER A 82 14.42 5.73 -24.15
N LEU A 83 14.60 5.09 -23.00
CA LEU A 83 15.79 5.20 -22.17
C LEU A 83 17.06 4.76 -22.93
N PHE A 84 16.97 3.64 -23.66
CA PHE A 84 18.11 3.04 -24.35
C PHE A 84 18.18 3.32 -25.85
N CYS A 85 17.36 4.23 -26.41
CA CYS A 85 17.45 4.54 -27.84
C CYS A 85 18.73 5.30 -28.24
N GLY A 86 19.47 5.85 -27.27
CA GLY A 86 20.68 6.67 -27.49
C GLY A 86 20.49 8.14 -27.13
N ARG A 87 19.24 8.62 -27.13
CA ARG A 87 18.88 10.01 -26.83
C ARG A 87 19.29 10.47 -25.43
N PHE A 88 19.30 9.57 -24.45
CA PHE A 88 19.57 9.87 -23.03
C PHE A 88 20.88 9.28 -22.52
N ASP A 89 21.77 8.78 -23.39
CA ASP A 89 23.01 8.10 -22.98
C ASP A 89 23.95 8.96 -22.10
N GLY A 90 23.87 10.30 -22.24
CA GLY A 90 24.59 11.26 -21.39
C GLY A 90 23.85 11.67 -20.11
N ALA A 91 22.52 11.54 -20.11
CA ALA A 91 21.64 11.90 -19.00
C ALA A 91 21.48 10.77 -17.97
N VAL A 92 21.71 9.51 -18.35
CA VAL A 92 21.68 8.40 -17.40
C VAL A 92 22.82 8.47 -16.40
N ILE A 93 22.55 8.02 -15.17
CA ILE A 93 23.56 7.86 -14.13
C ILE A 93 24.50 6.73 -14.55
N ARG A 94 25.79 6.87 -14.26
CA ARG A 94 26.82 5.85 -14.55
C ARG A 94 27.65 5.58 -13.32
N ASP A 95 28.08 4.33 -13.18
CA ASP A 95 28.99 3.97 -12.10
C ASP A 95 30.46 4.27 -12.43
N SER A 96 31.35 3.96 -11.49
CA SER A 96 32.79 4.19 -11.62
C SER A 96 33.46 3.41 -12.78
N SER A 97 32.79 2.37 -13.29
CA SER A 97 33.24 1.61 -14.47
C SER A 97 32.55 2.07 -15.76
N ASN A 98 31.90 3.24 -15.74
CA ASN A 98 31.18 3.84 -16.86
C ASN A 98 29.97 3.00 -17.36
N ARG A 99 29.45 2.10 -16.54
CA ARG A 99 28.25 1.30 -16.85
C ARG A 99 27.01 2.11 -16.54
N ILE A 100 25.96 1.95 -17.34
CA ILE A 100 24.69 2.66 -17.09
C ILE A 100 24.05 2.09 -15.83
N PHE A 101 23.77 2.93 -14.84
CA PHE A 101 23.06 2.54 -13.64
C PHE A 101 21.55 2.57 -13.91
N LEU A 102 20.88 1.46 -13.60
CA LEU A 102 19.43 1.35 -13.65
C LEU A 102 18.92 1.02 -12.23
N PRO A 103 18.16 1.93 -11.58
CA PRO A 103 17.63 1.70 -10.25
C PRO A 103 16.43 0.75 -10.32
N ALA A 104 16.60 -0.49 -10.76
CA ALA A 104 15.52 -1.48 -10.85
C ALA A 104 15.83 -2.73 -10.01
N TYR A 105 14.81 -3.50 -9.67
CA TYR A 105 14.99 -4.78 -8.99
C TYR A 105 15.68 -5.79 -9.93
N PRO A 106 16.90 -6.29 -9.61
CA PRO A 106 17.68 -7.05 -10.58
C PRO A 106 17.02 -8.34 -11.09
N PRO A 107 16.35 -9.16 -10.25
CA PRO A 107 15.64 -10.34 -10.73
C PRO A 107 14.50 -10.04 -11.71
N SER A 108 13.77 -8.94 -11.53
CA SER A 108 12.71 -8.55 -12.47
C SER A 108 13.27 -8.06 -13.79
N PHE A 109 14.35 -7.26 -13.76
CA PHE A 109 15.02 -6.83 -14.97
C PHE A 109 15.64 -8.01 -15.75
N ARG A 110 16.28 -8.98 -15.07
CA ARG A 110 16.81 -10.19 -15.72
C ARG A 110 15.71 -10.97 -16.43
N TRP A 111 14.59 -11.18 -15.75
CA TRP A 111 13.43 -11.84 -16.33
C TRP A 111 12.92 -11.07 -17.56
N LEU A 112 12.81 -9.75 -17.46
CA LEU A 112 12.34 -8.88 -18.54
C LEU A 112 13.25 -8.96 -19.78
N VAL A 113 14.57 -8.90 -19.62
CA VAL A 113 15.53 -9.00 -20.73
C VAL A 113 15.39 -10.34 -21.46
N GLU A 114 15.18 -11.44 -20.74
CA GLU A 114 14.95 -12.75 -21.37
C GLU A 114 13.65 -12.75 -22.18
N GLN A 115 12.56 -12.16 -21.65
CA GLN A 115 11.30 -12.05 -22.39
C GLN A 115 11.43 -11.14 -23.62
N LEU A 116 12.17 -10.03 -23.52
CA LEU A 116 12.43 -9.15 -24.66
C LEU A 116 13.19 -9.88 -25.77
N ARG A 117 14.09 -10.80 -25.41
CA ARG A 117 14.81 -11.62 -26.38
C ARG A 117 13.88 -12.58 -27.13
N HIS A 118 12.98 -13.26 -26.42
CA HIS A 118 11.94 -14.09 -27.06
C HIS A 118 11.00 -13.28 -27.93
N TYR A 119 10.63 -12.08 -27.49
CA TYR A 119 9.82 -11.14 -28.27
C TYR A 119 10.55 -10.69 -29.55
N GLU A 120 11.85 -10.38 -29.47
CA GLU A 120 12.69 -10.02 -30.63
C GLU A 120 12.80 -11.16 -31.65
N LEU A 121 12.79 -12.41 -31.18
CA LEU A 121 12.81 -13.61 -32.04
C LEU A 121 11.43 -13.95 -32.63
N GLY A 122 10.35 -13.32 -32.15
CA GLY A 122 8.98 -13.67 -32.52
C GLY A 122 8.45 -14.94 -31.87
N ASP A 123 9.08 -15.43 -30.79
CA ASP A 123 8.61 -16.59 -30.03
C ASP A 123 7.36 -16.27 -29.21
N ILE A 124 7.18 -15.00 -28.82
CA ILE A 124 6.03 -14.48 -28.06
C ILE A 124 5.56 -13.14 -28.63
N ASP A 125 4.25 -12.91 -28.63
CA ASP A 125 3.64 -11.65 -29.08
C ASP A 125 3.36 -10.65 -27.95
N VAL A 126 3.34 -11.13 -26.70
CA VAL A 126 3.00 -10.32 -25.53
C VAL A 126 3.92 -10.70 -24.37
N ILE A 127 4.57 -9.69 -23.78
CA ILE A 127 5.35 -9.84 -22.56
C ILE A 127 4.39 -9.62 -21.38
N ALA A 128 3.98 -10.70 -20.72
CA ALA A 128 3.12 -10.68 -19.54
C ALA A 128 3.77 -11.41 -18.37
N LEU A 129 3.58 -10.88 -17.16
CA LEU A 129 4.07 -11.53 -15.95
C LEU A 129 3.32 -12.85 -15.70
N PRO A 130 4.02 -13.95 -15.36
CA PRO A 130 3.35 -15.18 -14.93
C PRO A 130 2.65 -14.96 -13.58
N ALA A 131 1.58 -15.71 -13.31
CA ALA A 131 0.71 -15.52 -12.14
C ALA A 131 1.45 -15.32 -10.80
N PRO A 132 2.49 -16.11 -10.43
CA PRO A 132 3.21 -15.91 -9.17
C PRO A 132 3.92 -14.55 -9.06
N LYS A 133 4.28 -13.94 -10.19
CA LYS A 133 4.98 -12.65 -10.25
C LYS A 133 4.03 -11.46 -10.40
N GLN A 134 2.73 -11.70 -10.63
CA GLN A 134 1.74 -10.63 -10.71
C GLN A 134 1.42 -10.04 -9.33
N THR A 135 1.59 -10.84 -8.27
CA THR A 135 1.41 -10.41 -6.87
C THR A 135 2.70 -9.91 -6.22
N ASP A 136 3.87 -10.19 -6.80
CA ASP A 136 5.16 -9.66 -6.34
C ASP A 136 5.35 -8.24 -6.88
N LEU A 137 5.25 -7.25 -5.99
CA LEU A 137 5.28 -5.83 -6.35
C LEU A 137 6.61 -5.43 -6.99
N SER A 138 7.73 -6.04 -6.59
CA SER A 138 9.05 -5.78 -7.18
C SER A 138 9.15 -6.31 -8.62
N TYR A 139 8.34 -7.30 -9.01
CA TYR A 139 8.21 -7.67 -10.42
C TYR A 139 7.21 -6.80 -11.16
N LYS A 140 6.01 -6.68 -10.60
CA LYS A 140 4.90 -5.94 -11.21
C LYS A 140 5.29 -4.51 -11.53
N TYR A 141 5.82 -3.79 -10.55
CA TYR A 141 6.18 -2.39 -10.70
C TYR A 141 7.18 -2.17 -11.84
N TRP A 142 8.33 -2.85 -11.81
CA TRP A 142 9.39 -2.60 -12.79
C TRP A 142 9.04 -3.05 -14.20
N VAL A 143 8.32 -4.16 -14.36
CA VAL A 143 7.88 -4.60 -15.68
C VAL A 143 6.84 -3.63 -16.24
N ASP A 144 5.85 -3.24 -15.43
CA ASP A 144 4.82 -2.27 -15.85
C ASP A 144 5.46 -0.90 -16.16
N ALA A 145 6.38 -0.41 -15.33
CA ALA A 145 7.04 0.89 -15.51
C ALA A 145 7.98 0.91 -16.73
N LEU A 146 8.81 -0.12 -16.92
CA LEU A 146 9.76 -0.17 -18.04
C LEU A 146 9.07 -0.46 -19.38
N LEU A 147 8.00 -1.25 -19.38
CA LEU A 147 7.22 -1.55 -20.58
C LEU A 147 6.05 -0.58 -20.82
N TYR A 148 5.86 0.41 -19.95
CA TYR A 148 4.81 1.41 -20.08
C TYR A 148 4.89 2.09 -21.45
N ASP A 149 3.80 1.98 -22.20
CA ASP A 149 3.62 2.61 -23.51
C ASP A 149 2.29 3.39 -23.50
N PRO A 150 2.34 4.72 -23.34
CA PRO A 150 1.14 5.55 -23.31
C PRO A 150 0.37 5.58 -24.64
N SER A 151 0.99 5.20 -25.76
CA SER A 151 0.34 5.14 -27.07
C SER A 151 -0.56 3.90 -27.20
N ALA A 152 -0.23 2.80 -26.52
CA ALA A 152 -0.98 1.55 -26.60
C ALA A 152 -2.39 1.64 -26.00
N SER A 153 -2.58 2.46 -24.95
CA SER A 153 -3.88 2.65 -24.30
C SER A 153 -4.92 3.37 -25.17
N GLN A 154 -4.48 4.06 -26.23
CA GLN A 154 -5.37 4.80 -27.13
C GLN A 154 -5.88 3.93 -28.28
N ALA A 155 -5.07 2.99 -28.77
CA ALA A 155 -5.43 2.09 -29.87
C ALA A 155 -6.65 1.21 -29.56
N SER A 156 -6.86 0.82 -28.30
CA SER A 156 -8.00 -0.02 -27.92
C SER A 156 -9.37 0.69 -28.01
N ASN A 157 -9.40 2.02 -28.08
CA ASN A 157 -10.66 2.79 -28.14
C ASN A 157 -11.09 3.16 -29.57
N GLU A 158 -10.18 3.18 -30.55
CA GLU A 158 -10.51 3.60 -31.92
C GLU A 158 -11.19 2.52 -32.76
N ASP A 159 -10.90 1.24 -32.52
CA ASP A 159 -11.53 0.11 -33.22
C ASP A 159 -13.03 -0.05 -32.90
N ALA A 160 -13.49 0.50 -31.78
CA ALA A 160 -14.90 0.46 -31.39
C ALA A 160 -15.78 1.49 -32.13
N ASN A 161 -15.20 2.55 -32.70
CA ASN A 161 -15.97 3.72 -33.16
C ASN A 161 -16.00 3.89 -34.70
N THR A 162 -15.25 3.07 -35.46
CA THR A 162 -15.11 3.20 -36.92
C THR A 162 -16.13 2.42 -37.75
N THR A 163 -16.97 1.58 -37.14
CA THR A 163 -17.97 0.76 -37.87
C THR A 163 -19.29 1.47 -38.20
N ALA A 164 -19.51 2.71 -37.75
CA ALA A 164 -20.81 3.39 -37.92
C ALA A 164 -20.92 4.39 -39.10
N SER A 165 -19.89 4.59 -39.92
CA SER A 165 -19.88 5.67 -40.95
C SER A 165 -19.71 5.23 -42.41
N ALA A 166 -20.05 3.99 -42.74
CA ALA A 166 -19.94 3.46 -44.10
C ALA A 166 -21.32 3.23 -44.77
N ALA A 167 -22.22 4.23 -44.78
CA ALA A 167 -23.41 4.19 -45.63
C ALA A 167 -24.04 5.59 -45.84
N ASN A 168 -23.49 6.40 -46.75
CA ASN A 168 -24.32 7.23 -47.64
C ASN A 168 -23.46 7.94 -48.70
N GLY A 169 -23.63 7.50 -49.94
CA GLY A 169 -23.07 8.15 -51.12
C GLY A 169 -23.89 9.39 -51.50
N SER A 170 -23.28 10.57 -51.39
CA SER A 170 -23.72 11.76 -52.12
C SER A 170 -22.53 12.69 -52.36
N SER A 171 -22.40 13.11 -53.61
CA SER A 171 -21.17 13.58 -54.26
C SER A 171 -20.96 15.10 -54.19
N SER A 172 -21.28 15.79 -53.07
CA SER A 172 -21.30 17.27 -53.09
C SER A 172 -20.47 18.03 -52.05
N ASN A 173 -19.75 17.41 -51.11
CA ASN A 173 -19.05 18.17 -50.07
C ASN A 173 -17.57 17.78 -49.86
N SER A 174 -16.73 18.01 -50.88
CA SER A 174 -15.26 17.84 -50.78
C SER A 174 -14.64 18.68 -49.65
N ALA A 175 -15.13 19.90 -49.44
CA ALA A 175 -14.68 20.80 -48.38
C ALA A 175 -14.98 20.26 -46.96
N VAL A 176 -16.12 19.58 -46.78
CA VAL A 176 -16.48 18.97 -45.48
C VAL A 176 -15.55 17.79 -45.18
N ARG A 177 -15.24 16.95 -46.19
CA ARG A 177 -14.29 15.84 -46.04
C ARG A 177 -12.89 16.33 -45.66
N LEU A 178 -12.40 17.37 -46.32
CA LEU A 178 -11.10 17.98 -46.02
C LEU A 178 -11.05 18.54 -44.59
N SER A 179 -12.11 19.20 -44.13
CA SER A 179 -12.22 19.70 -42.75
C SER A 179 -12.22 18.57 -41.71
N THR A 180 -12.95 17.47 -41.97
CA THR A 180 -12.96 16.30 -41.08
C THR A 180 -11.60 15.61 -41.03
N GLU A 181 -10.90 15.54 -42.16
CA GLU A 181 -9.56 14.95 -42.24
C GLU A 181 -8.50 15.82 -41.54
N LEU A 182 -8.58 17.15 -41.67
CA LEU A 182 -7.75 18.09 -40.91
C LEU A 182 -7.94 17.89 -39.41
N THR A 183 -9.19 17.89 -38.96
CA THR A 183 -9.54 17.75 -37.54
C THR A 183 -9.04 16.41 -36.99
N ALA A 184 -9.21 15.32 -37.74
CA ALA A 184 -8.70 14.01 -37.35
C ALA A 184 -7.17 13.95 -37.31
N THR A 185 -6.48 14.66 -38.22
CA THR A 185 -5.01 14.71 -38.24
C THR A 185 -4.46 15.54 -37.08
N LEU A 186 -5.06 16.71 -36.79
CA LEU A 186 -4.70 17.53 -35.64
C LEU A 186 -4.94 16.79 -34.31
N LYS A 187 -6.05 16.04 -34.20
CA LYS A 187 -6.32 15.19 -33.03
C LYS A 187 -5.23 14.13 -32.84
N ARG A 188 -4.84 13.44 -33.92
CA ARG A 188 -3.75 12.43 -33.88
C ARG A 188 -2.40 13.05 -33.49
N ILE A 189 -2.11 14.26 -33.95
CA ILE A 189 -0.88 14.99 -33.57
C ILE A 189 -0.89 15.30 -32.06
N GLU A 190 -2.01 15.79 -31.52
CA GLU A 190 -2.12 16.12 -30.10
C GLU A 190 -2.10 14.87 -29.20
N GLU A 191 -2.70 13.77 -29.65
CA GLU A 191 -2.64 12.47 -28.98
C GLU A 191 -1.21 11.91 -28.95
N ALA A 192 -0.51 11.96 -30.09
CA ALA A 192 0.89 11.55 -30.18
C ALA A 192 1.81 12.41 -29.29
N LYS A 193 1.58 13.73 -29.26
CA LYS A 193 2.26 14.67 -28.35
C LYS A 193 2.02 14.29 -26.89
N THR A 194 0.76 14.06 -26.51
CA THR A 194 0.38 13.70 -25.13
C THR A 194 1.05 12.39 -24.72
N ALA A 195 1.07 11.40 -25.60
CA ALA A 195 1.74 10.13 -25.35
C ALA A 195 3.27 10.31 -25.22
N GLU A 196 3.91 11.10 -26.07
CA GLU A 196 5.35 11.38 -25.96
C GLU A 196 5.69 12.08 -24.63
N LEU A 197 4.92 13.11 -24.26
CA LEU A 197 5.10 13.81 -22.98
C LEU A 197 4.94 12.89 -21.77
N ALA A 198 3.90 12.05 -21.76
CA ALA A 198 3.70 11.07 -20.69
C ALA A 198 4.88 10.09 -20.59
N ARG A 199 5.46 9.70 -21.72
CA ARG A 199 6.64 8.84 -21.76
C ARG A 199 7.89 9.55 -21.24
N LEU A 200 8.10 10.81 -21.60
CA LEU A 200 9.22 11.61 -21.08
C LEU A 200 9.12 11.81 -19.56
N GLU A 201 7.91 12.03 -19.02
CA GLU A 201 7.71 12.07 -17.58
C GLU A 201 8.01 10.72 -16.90
N ALA A 202 7.68 9.60 -17.54
CA ALA A 202 7.99 8.27 -17.02
C ALA A 202 9.49 7.91 -17.11
N VAL A 203 10.23 8.45 -18.08
CA VAL A 203 11.69 8.28 -18.20
C VAL A 203 12.45 9.11 -17.16
N LYS A 204 11.95 10.30 -16.84
CA LYS A 204 12.65 11.30 -16.01
C LYS A 204 13.18 10.78 -14.66
N PRO A 205 12.47 9.94 -13.87
CA PRO A 205 12.99 9.40 -12.61
C PRO A 205 14.18 8.44 -12.76
N LEU A 206 14.49 8.01 -13.99
CA LEU A 206 15.62 7.11 -14.31
C LEU A 206 16.85 7.87 -14.81
N LEU A 207 16.77 9.20 -14.92
CA LEU A 207 17.85 10.08 -15.37
C LEU A 207 18.50 10.80 -14.18
N LYS A 208 19.65 11.43 -14.44
CA LYS A 208 20.29 12.38 -13.51
C LYS A 208 19.31 13.47 -13.10
N THR A 209 19.34 13.80 -11.82
CA THR A 209 18.57 14.92 -11.24
C THR A 209 19.23 16.27 -11.54
N GLY A 210 20.52 16.27 -11.86
CA GLY A 210 21.34 17.48 -12.00
C GLY A 210 22.01 17.90 -10.68
N ASN A 211 21.65 17.26 -9.57
CA ASN A 211 22.36 17.38 -8.30
C ASN A 211 23.39 16.24 -8.21
N ALA A 212 24.67 16.59 -8.26
CA ALA A 212 25.77 15.63 -8.23
C ALA A 212 25.81 14.78 -6.95
N ASP A 213 25.36 15.32 -5.82
CA ASP A 213 25.28 14.57 -4.57
C ASP A 213 24.16 13.54 -4.60
N ASP A 214 22.98 13.92 -5.11
CA ASP A 214 21.81 13.03 -5.27
C ASP A 214 22.07 11.90 -6.28
N ASP A 215 22.79 12.22 -7.36
CA ASP A 215 23.13 11.29 -8.45
C ASP A 215 24.30 10.34 -8.12
N GLN A 216 24.98 10.53 -6.97
CA GLN A 216 26.04 9.64 -6.54
C GLN A 216 25.50 8.26 -6.16
N LEU A 217 26.21 7.21 -6.56
CA LEU A 217 25.87 5.83 -6.22
C LEU A 217 26.53 5.41 -4.91
N VAL A 218 25.75 4.73 -4.07
CA VAL A 218 26.19 4.14 -2.80
C VAL A 218 25.82 2.67 -2.78
N SER A 219 26.71 1.85 -2.20
CA SER A 219 26.64 0.40 -2.33
C SER A 219 26.94 -0.28 -1.00
N ILE A 220 26.25 -1.40 -0.77
CA ILE A 220 26.47 -2.33 0.34
C ILE A 220 26.90 -3.69 -0.24
N ASP A 221 27.75 -4.44 0.46
CA ASP A 221 28.18 -5.79 0.05
C ASP A 221 27.43 -6.86 0.85
N VAL A 222 26.76 -7.76 0.14
CA VAL A 222 25.91 -8.80 0.72
C VAL A 222 26.35 -10.14 0.17
N LEU A 223 27.08 -10.90 0.99
CA LEU A 223 27.62 -12.22 0.62
C LEU A 223 28.45 -12.18 -0.69
N GLY A 224 29.28 -11.14 -0.85
CA GLY A 224 30.12 -10.93 -2.04
C GLY A 224 29.38 -10.41 -3.28
N SER A 225 28.11 -10.03 -3.13
CA SER A 225 27.32 -9.36 -4.16
C SER A 225 26.97 -7.95 -3.74
N SER A 226 27.12 -6.98 -4.64
CA SER A 226 26.77 -5.60 -4.35
C SER A 226 25.27 -5.35 -4.50
N VAL A 227 24.70 -4.53 -3.61
CA VAL A 227 23.41 -3.84 -3.79
C VAL A 227 23.68 -2.35 -3.82
N THR A 228 23.23 -1.66 -4.86
CA THR A 228 23.55 -0.25 -5.13
C THR A 228 22.28 0.57 -5.29
N VAL A 229 22.25 1.77 -4.72
CA VAL A 229 21.19 2.77 -4.85
C VAL A 229 21.80 4.16 -5.11
N THR A 230 20.98 5.14 -5.52
CA THR A 230 21.40 6.54 -5.52
C THR A 230 21.36 7.11 -4.12
N ASN A 231 22.16 8.14 -3.86
CA ASN A 231 22.09 8.93 -2.62
C ASN A 231 20.69 9.49 -2.40
N ALA A 232 20.03 9.99 -3.45
CA ALA A 232 18.66 10.51 -3.36
C ALA A 232 17.66 9.46 -2.86
N ALA A 233 17.73 8.23 -3.37
CA ALA A 233 16.87 7.13 -2.94
C ALA A 233 17.21 6.63 -1.53
N ALA A 234 18.49 6.67 -1.14
CA ALA A 234 18.89 6.33 0.21
C ALA A 234 18.40 7.36 1.24
N LYS A 235 18.45 8.66 0.91
CA LYS A 235 17.98 9.75 1.77
C LYS A 235 16.45 9.85 1.85
N SER A 236 15.71 9.34 0.85
CA SER A 236 14.25 9.42 0.88
C SER A 236 13.62 8.58 1.99
N VAL A 237 14.34 7.57 2.49
CA VAL A 237 13.94 6.78 3.66
C VAL A 237 14.57 7.40 4.91
N GLY A 238 13.99 8.50 5.40
CA GLY A 238 14.30 9.07 6.72
C GLY A 238 15.42 10.12 6.78
N ALA A 239 15.78 10.78 5.67
CA ALA A 239 16.86 11.79 5.59
C ALA A 239 18.28 11.23 5.83
N GLU A 240 19.28 12.11 6.01
CA GLU A 240 20.70 11.73 6.09
C GLU A 240 21.12 11.10 7.43
N ASP A 241 20.30 11.23 8.46
CA ASP A 241 20.48 10.60 9.77
C ASP A 241 19.80 9.23 9.86
N SER A 242 19.10 8.80 8.81
CA SER A 242 18.43 7.51 8.79
C SER A 242 19.40 6.33 8.86
N MET A 243 18.94 5.26 9.49
CA MET A 243 19.67 4.00 9.53
C MET A 243 19.85 3.43 8.11
N PHE A 244 18.84 3.58 7.23
CA PHE A 244 18.91 3.15 5.85
C PHE A 244 20.06 3.82 5.10
N TYR A 245 20.12 5.15 5.11
CA TYR A 245 21.21 5.90 4.48
C TYR A 245 22.56 5.55 5.09
N GLY A 246 22.62 5.45 6.43
CA GLY A 246 23.82 5.05 7.15
C GLY A 246 24.35 3.67 6.74
N ARG A 247 23.48 2.70 6.41
CA ARG A 247 23.89 1.36 5.97
C ARG A 247 24.62 1.34 4.64
N PHE A 248 24.30 2.26 3.74
CA PHE A 248 24.97 2.37 2.44
C PHE A 248 26.22 3.26 2.47
N THR A 249 26.45 4.03 3.54
CA THR A 249 27.47 5.10 3.55
C THR A 249 28.43 5.12 4.74
N ARG A 250 27.95 4.82 5.96
CA ARG A 250 28.69 5.05 7.21
C ARG A 250 28.96 3.76 7.99
N TYR A 251 28.01 2.84 8.00
CA TYR A 251 28.10 1.61 8.77
C TYR A 251 28.87 0.53 8.01
N ASP A 252 29.21 -0.55 8.71
CA ASP A 252 29.82 -1.73 8.09
C ASP A 252 28.95 -2.16 6.89
N PRO A 253 29.53 -2.18 5.68
CA PRO A 253 28.81 -2.52 4.47
C PRO A 253 28.49 -4.01 4.38
N SER A 254 28.86 -4.83 5.36
CA SER A 254 28.44 -6.22 5.42
C SER A 254 27.12 -6.39 6.20
N THR A 255 26.29 -7.33 5.77
CA THR A 255 25.06 -7.71 6.47
C THR A 255 24.83 -9.22 6.39
N ASP A 256 24.32 -9.78 7.49
CA ASP A 256 23.91 -11.19 7.58
C ASP A 256 22.56 -11.45 6.89
N CYS A 257 21.90 -10.41 6.37
CA CYS A 257 20.66 -10.55 5.62
C CYS A 257 20.91 -11.25 4.29
N GLY A 258 19.95 -12.07 3.84
CA GLY A 258 20.01 -12.68 2.51
C GLY A 258 20.00 -11.63 1.39
N LEU A 259 20.75 -11.89 0.31
CA LEU A 259 20.88 -10.97 -0.83
C LEU A 259 19.53 -10.50 -1.39
N ASP A 260 18.57 -11.42 -1.56
CA ASP A 260 17.25 -11.09 -2.11
C ASP A 260 16.45 -10.17 -1.19
N CYS A 261 16.54 -10.40 0.13
CA CYS A 261 15.93 -9.55 1.15
C CYS A 261 16.47 -8.12 1.08
N VAL A 262 17.80 -7.94 0.99
CA VAL A 262 18.41 -6.61 0.87
C VAL A 262 18.02 -5.91 -0.44
N ARG A 263 17.94 -6.65 -1.55
CA ARG A 263 17.50 -6.11 -2.84
C ARG A 263 16.05 -5.63 -2.80
N ARG A 264 15.16 -6.37 -2.14
CA ARG A 264 13.75 -5.99 -1.95
C ARG A 264 13.59 -4.76 -1.04
N ILE A 265 14.40 -4.68 0.01
CA ILE A 265 14.45 -3.49 0.88
C ILE A 265 14.94 -2.26 0.12
N ALA A 266 15.99 -2.40 -0.69
CA ALA A 266 16.46 -1.33 -1.57
C ALA A 266 15.40 -0.93 -2.62
N ASP A 267 14.72 -1.91 -3.21
CA ASP A 267 13.60 -1.69 -4.14
C ASP A 267 12.48 -0.84 -3.52
N ILE A 268 12.06 -1.14 -2.29
CA ILE A 268 11.04 -0.36 -1.57
C ILE A 268 11.45 1.12 -1.50
N ALA A 269 12.69 1.40 -1.10
CA ALA A 269 13.22 2.76 -1.00
C ALA A 269 13.25 3.47 -2.37
N VAL A 270 13.73 2.77 -3.40
CA VAL A 270 13.84 3.30 -4.76
C VAL A 270 12.46 3.62 -5.34
N ARG A 271 11.47 2.74 -5.19
CA ARG A 271 10.11 2.99 -5.69
C ARG A 271 9.45 4.17 -4.97
N ALA A 272 9.55 4.22 -3.65
CA ALA A 272 9.04 5.34 -2.86
C ALA A 272 9.66 6.68 -3.30
N HIS A 273 10.96 6.70 -3.57
CA HIS A 273 11.66 7.86 -4.12
C HIS A 273 11.14 8.27 -5.50
N GLN A 274 11.04 7.33 -6.43
CA GLN A 274 10.59 7.61 -7.80
C GLN A 274 9.16 8.14 -7.86
N GLU A 275 8.28 7.58 -7.02
CA GLU A 275 6.89 8.01 -6.91
C GLU A 275 6.70 9.24 -6.00
N ARG A 276 7.78 9.75 -5.41
CA ARG A 276 7.80 10.92 -4.52
C ARG A 276 6.80 10.82 -3.38
N ARG A 277 6.72 9.64 -2.75
CA ARG A 277 5.80 9.38 -1.63
C ARG A 277 6.48 8.58 -0.52
N ALA A 278 5.85 8.56 0.64
CA ALA A 278 6.30 7.71 1.74
C ALA A 278 6.08 6.22 1.43
N THR A 279 6.92 5.37 2.02
CA THR A 279 6.74 3.91 2.04
C THR A 279 5.46 3.55 2.80
N THR A 280 4.63 2.69 2.20
CA THR A 280 3.39 2.19 2.80
C THR A 280 3.52 0.72 3.18
N SER A 281 2.64 0.22 4.06
CA SER A 281 2.61 -1.21 4.40
C SER A 281 2.33 -2.10 3.18
N ALA A 282 1.50 -1.64 2.24
CA ALA A 282 1.25 -2.34 0.97
C ALA A 282 2.54 -2.48 0.14
N ASP A 283 3.44 -1.50 0.15
CA ASP A 283 4.73 -1.61 -0.53
C ASP A 283 5.62 -2.69 0.06
N VAL A 284 5.68 -2.75 1.39
CA VAL A 284 6.54 -3.67 2.12
C VAL A 284 6.03 -5.09 1.97
N MET A 285 4.73 -5.30 2.19
CA MET A 285 4.09 -6.61 2.02
C MET A 285 4.17 -7.10 0.57
N GLY A 286 3.86 -6.23 -0.40
CA GLY A 286 3.92 -6.58 -1.82
C GLY A 286 5.34 -6.89 -2.30
N ALA A 287 6.36 -6.26 -1.71
CA ALA A 287 7.76 -6.48 -2.08
C ALA A 287 8.42 -7.67 -1.37
N MET A 288 7.77 -8.29 -0.37
CA MET A 288 8.35 -9.43 0.35
C MET A 288 8.57 -10.65 -0.56
N GLY A 289 7.67 -10.88 -1.53
CA GLY A 289 7.73 -12.02 -2.44
C GLY A 289 7.81 -13.36 -1.70
N ASP A 290 8.73 -14.22 -2.12
CA ASP A 290 8.94 -15.55 -1.52
C ASP A 290 9.91 -15.55 -0.31
N VAL A 291 10.34 -14.38 0.17
CA VAL A 291 11.25 -14.29 1.32
C VAL A 291 10.50 -14.71 2.59
N VAL A 292 11.14 -15.54 3.42
CA VAL A 292 10.58 -15.94 4.73
C VAL A 292 10.28 -14.69 5.57
N PRO A 293 9.04 -14.49 6.06
CA PRO A 293 8.62 -13.26 6.72
C PRO A 293 9.52 -12.83 7.89
N SER A 294 9.99 -13.77 8.71
CA SER A 294 10.88 -13.48 9.84
C SER A 294 12.26 -12.98 9.40
N LEU A 295 12.80 -13.49 8.28
CA LEU A 295 14.06 -13.01 7.71
C LEU A 295 13.87 -11.64 7.06
N PHE A 296 12.74 -11.42 6.38
CA PHE A 296 12.43 -10.12 5.76
C PHE A 296 12.27 -9.04 6.83
N ARG A 297 11.55 -9.35 7.90
CA ARG A 297 11.38 -8.49 9.08
C ARG A 297 12.72 -8.07 9.69
N ARG A 298 13.58 -9.05 9.99
CA ARG A 298 14.93 -8.78 10.49
C ARG A 298 15.72 -7.89 9.53
N GLY A 299 15.55 -8.10 8.22
CA GLY A 299 16.12 -7.23 7.21
C GLY A 299 15.63 -5.78 7.35
N LEU A 300 14.32 -5.56 7.39
CA LEU A 300 13.74 -4.23 7.56
C LEU A 300 14.31 -3.51 8.79
N ASP A 301 14.38 -4.20 9.93
CA ASP A 301 14.95 -3.66 11.17
C ASP A 301 16.43 -3.29 11.03
N VAL A 302 17.22 -4.12 10.35
CA VAL A 302 18.65 -3.85 10.08
C VAL A 302 18.85 -2.59 9.24
N PHE A 303 17.92 -2.27 8.35
CA PHE A 303 17.92 -1.07 7.53
C PHE A 303 17.08 0.07 8.13
N GLY A 304 16.55 -0.10 9.34
CA GLY A 304 15.72 0.89 10.05
C GLY A 304 14.43 1.27 9.32
N ILE A 305 13.89 0.36 8.52
CA ILE A 305 12.50 0.41 8.07
C ILE A 305 11.70 -0.31 9.14
N ASP A 306 10.80 0.40 9.81
CA ASP A 306 10.05 -0.14 10.97
C ASP A 306 9.19 -1.34 10.54
N ALA A 307 9.67 -2.54 10.85
CA ALA A 307 9.00 -3.75 10.43
C ALA A 307 7.70 -3.98 11.20
N ASP A 308 7.64 -3.55 12.47
CA ASP A 308 6.43 -3.58 13.31
C ASP A 308 5.34 -2.68 12.78
N ARG A 309 5.74 -1.52 12.24
CA ARG A 309 4.85 -0.59 11.55
C ARG A 309 4.29 -1.18 10.26
N HIS A 310 5.13 -1.79 9.42
CA HIS A 310 4.73 -2.18 8.08
C HIS A 310 4.19 -3.61 7.92
N LEU A 311 4.62 -4.54 8.78
CA LEU A 311 4.20 -5.94 8.74
C LEU A 311 3.33 -6.34 9.94
N GLY A 312 2.96 -5.38 10.79
CA GLY A 312 2.39 -5.65 12.11
C GLY A 312 3.45 -6.21 13.07
N PRO A 313 3.21 -6.29 14.40
CA PRO A 313 4.18 -6.83 15.36
C PRO A 313 4.47 -8.31 15.08
N THR A 314 5.64 -8.81 15.52
CA THR A 314 5.95 -10.26 15.43
C THR A 314 4.90 -11.07 16.19
N ASP A 315 4.35 -10.45 17.24
CA ASP A 315 3.41 -11.02 18.20
C ASP A 315 2.06 -10.30 18.18
N GLY A 316 1.71 -9.61 17.09
CA GLY A 316 0.48 -8.83 17.02
C GLY A 316 -0.75 -9.68 17.28
N LEU A 317 -1.68 -9.11 18.05
CA LEU A 317 -2.86 -9.85 18.46
C LEU A 317 -3.77 -10.13 17.25
N LEU A 318 -3.79 -9.23 16.26
CA LEU A 318 -4.60 -9.41 15.06
C LEU A 318 -3.85 -10.21 13.99
N THR A 319 -4.48 -11.26 13.49
CA THR A 319 -3.98 -12.02 12.33
C THR A 319 -5.02 -11.99 11.21
N SER A 320 -4.62 -12.22 9.96
CA SER A 320 -5.56 -12.35 8.84
C SER A 320 -6.56 -13.50 9.06
N GLN A 321 -6.13 -14.56 9.78
CA GLN A 321 -7.02 -15.66 10.17
C GLN A 321 -8.10 -15.18 11.16
N HIS A 322 -7.76 -14.29 12.10
CA HIS A 322 -8.72 -13.69 13.02
C HIS A 322 -9.77 -12.87 12.25
N LEU A 323 -9.37 -12.06 11.28
CA LEU A 323 -10.30 -11.30 10.42
C LEU A 323 -11.23 -12.21 9.62
N HIS A 324 -10.70 -13.27 9.02
CA HIS A 324 -11.49 -14.27 8.30
C HIS A 324 -12.53 -14.93 9.22
N ASN A 325 -12.11 -15.36 10.41
CA ASN A 325 -12.99 -15.98 11.40
C ASN A 325 -14.11 -15.02 11.84
N MET A 326 -13.77 -13.76 12.15
CA MET A 326 -14.75 -12.75 12.55
C MET A 326 -15.80 -12.49 11.47
N ASN A 327 -15.39 -12.40 10.20
CA ASN A 327 -16.32 -12.30 9.07
C ASN A 327 -17.23 -13.53 8.96
N GLN A 328 -16.65 -14.73 9.05
CA GLN A 328 -17.41 -15.99 8.97
C GLN A 328 -18.43 -16.12 10.10
N TRP A 329 -18.02 -15.80 11.33
CA TRP A 329 -18.91 -15.83 12.49
C TRP A 329 -19.98 -14.73 12.41
N GLY A 330 -19.60 -13.55 11.91
CA GLY A 330 -20.50 -12.41 11.73
C GLY A 330 -21.64 -12.65 10.74
N GLN A 331 -21.42 -13.49 9.71
CA GLN A 331 -22.47 -13.89 8.76
C GLN A 331 -23.66 -14.61 9.42
N LYS A 332 -23.50 -15.13 10.64
CA LYS A 332 -24.58 -15.78 11.39
C LYS A 332 -25.54 -14.78 12.04
N TRP A 333 -25.18 -13.50 12.13
CA TRP A 333 -26.00 -12.47 12.75
C TRP A 333 -26.93 -11.82 11.72
N LYS A 334 -28.21 -11.70 12.07
CA LYS A 334 -29.26 -11.29 11.12
C LYS A 334 -29.65 -9.81 11.21
N ASP A 335 -29.54 -9.19 12.38
CA ASP A 335 -29.79 -7.74 12.57
C ASP A 335 -29.34 -7.24 13.96
N PRO A 336 -28.40 -6.26 14.05
CA PRO A 336 -27.59 -5.74 12.95
C PRO A 336 -26.48 -6.74 12.56
N SER A 337 -26.14 -6.76 11.27
CA SER A 337 -24.97 -7.51 10.81
C SER A 337 -23.69 -6.75 11.13
N PRO A 338 -22.58 -7.44 11.44
CA PRO A 338 -21.30 -6.78 11.62
C PRO A 338 -20.81 -6.19 10.30
N PRO A 339 -19.99 -5.13 10.35
CA PRO A 339 -19.36 -4.62 9.16
C PRO A 339 -18.48 -5.70 8.53
N THR A 340 -18.45 -5.76 7.20
CA THR A 340 -17.51 -6.63 6.49
C THR A 340 -16.09 -6.15 6.77
N LEU A 341 -15.30 -6.98 7.45
CA LEU A 341 -13.89 -6.68 7.71
C LEU A 341 -13.06 -7.01 6.45
N PRO A 342 -12.01 -6.26 6.14
CA PRO A 342 -11.08 -6.57 5.06
C PRO A 342 -10.33 -7.87 5.37
N THR A 343 -9.70 -8.43 4.35
CA THR A 343 -8.85 -9.62 4.49
C THR A 343 -7.57 -9.34 5.26
N ASP A 344 -7.18 -8.06 5.34
CA ASP A 344 -6.03 -7.58 6.07
C ASP A 344 -6.33 -6.16 6.60
N VAL A 345 -5.81 -5.83 7.77
CA VAL A 345 -5.88 -4.46 8.32
C VAL A 345 -4.48 -3.90 8.46
N GLY A 346 -4.34 -2.60 8.27
CA GLY A 346 -3.06 -1.91 8.40
C GLY A 346 -2.59 -1.80 9.85
N GLU A 347 -1.86 -0.73 10.15
CA GLU A 347 -1.36 -0.43 11.49
C GLU A 347 -2.48 -0.43 12.55
N ALA A 348 -2.17 -0.90 13.75
CA ALA A 348 -2.99 -0.58 14.91
C ALA A 348 -2.95 0.94 15.09
N THR A 349 -4.11 1.60 14.94
CA THR A 349 -4.31 3.03 15.21
C THR A 349 -3.84 3.41 16.62
N GLN A 350 -3.92 2.48 17.58
CA GLN A 350 -3.38 2.68 18.93
C GLN A 350 -2.91 1.37 19.54
N ARG A 351 -1.80 1.41 20.28
CA ARG A 351 -1.36 0.35 21.21
C ARG A 351 -1.11 0.95 22.58
N GLY A 352 -1.36 0.18 23.64
CA GLY A 352 -0.93 0.55 24.97
C GLY A 352 -1.46 1.90 25.44
N VAL A 353 -2.73 1.94 25.79
CA VAL A 353 -3.36 3.19 26.21
C VAL A 353 -3.00 3.49 27.67
N GLY A 354 -2.29 4.59 27.91
CA GLY A 354 -2.01 5.08 29.26
C GLY A 354 -3.23 5.75 29.91
N ARG A 355 -3.92 6.64 29.18
CA ARG A 355 -5.11 7.37 29.66
C ARG A 355 -6.28 7.20 28.72
N TRP A 356 -7.50 7.18 29.27
CA TRP A 356 -8.74 7.11 28.50
C TRP A 356 -8.86 8.16 27.40
N LEU A 357 -8.44 9.39 27.69
CA LEU A 357 -8.45 10.46 26.70
C LEU A 357 -7.52 10.20 25.52
N ASP A 358 -6.33 9.64 25.76
CA ASP A 358 -5.36 9.34 24.70
C ASP A 358 -5.93 8.28 23.74
N PHE A 359 -6.68 7.29 24.25
CA PHE A 359 -7.43 6.35 23.42
C PHE A 359 -8.49 7.04 22.58
N LEU A 360 -9.34 7.85 23.21
CA LEU A 360 -10.43 8.53 22.51
C LEU A 360 -9.93 9.45 21.40
N ASP A 361 -8.86 10.22 21.67
CA ASP A 361 -8.24 11.08 20.67
C ASP A 361 -7.69 10.29 19.49
N ALA A 362 -7.13 9.10 19.72
CA ALA A 362 -6.62 8.24 18.67
C ALA A 362 -7.72 7.60 17.81
N VAL A 363 -8.93 7.37 18.34
CA VAL A 363 -9.95 6.55 17.67
C VAL A 363 -11.20 7.31 17.21
N LYS A 364 -11.43 8.55 17.68
CA LYS A 364 -12.66 9.33 17.44
C LYS A 364 -13.04 9.53 15.97
N ASP A 365 -12.06 9.59 15.08
CA ASP A 365 -12.29 9.84 13.65
C ASP A 365 -12.39 8.58 12.79
N HIS A 366 -12.21 7.41 13.41
CA HIS A 366 -12.09 6.11 12.74
C HIS A 366 -13.38 5.27 12.88
N SER A 367 -13.71 4.54 11.82
CA SER A 367 -14.85 3.60 11.79
C SER A 367 -14.76 2.71 10.53
N PRO A 368 -15.00 1.39 10.62
CA PRO A 368 -15.15 0.63 11.86
C PRO A 368 -13.81 0.48 12.61
N LEU A 369 -13.88 0.10 13.88
CA LEU A 369 -12.72 -0.17 14.73
C LEU A 369 -12.71 -1.64 15.17
N ILE A 370 -11.52 -2.23 15.32
CA ILE A 370 -11.31 -3.52 15.98
C ILE A 370 -10.46 -3.28 17.22
N ILE A 371 -11.00 -3.57 18.40
CA ILE A 371 -10.27 -3.50 19.66
C ILE A 371 -9.94 -4.93 20.09
N LEU A 372 -8.66 -5.22 20.26
CA LEU A 372 -8.14 -6.50 20.72
C LEU A 372 -7.66 -6.40 22.15
N MET A 373 -8.00 -7.40 22.94
CA MET A 373 -7.61 -7.48 24.34
C MET A 373 -7.20 -8.90 24.67
N ARG A 374 -5.97 -9.07 25.17
CA ARG A 374 -5.51 -10.34 25.73
C ARG A 374 -5.77 -10.37 27.23
N ALA A 375 -6.44 -11.41 27.70
CA ALA A 375 -6.69 -11.59 29.12
C ALA A 375 -5.38 -12.00 29.81
N LYS A 376 -4.97 -11.25 30.83
CA LYS A 376 -3.65 -11.39 31.48
C LYS A 376 -3.38 -12.79 32.02
N ASP A 377 -4.35 -13.33 32.75
CA ASP A 377 -4.14 -14.55 33.54
C ASP A 377 -4.41 -15.82 32.72
N SER A 378 -5.25 -15.73 31.68
CA SER A 378 -5.61 -16.88 30.84
C SER A 378 -4.92 -16.87 29.47
N GLY A 379 -4.45 -15.72 28.99
CA GLY A 379 -3.92 -15.56 27.65
C GLY A 379 -4.99 -15.57 26.55
N GLU A 380 -6.28 -15.72 26.90
CA GLU A 380 -7.38 -15.70 25.92
C GLU A 380 -7.43 -14.37 25.17
N LEU A 381 -7.66 -14.43 23.86
CA LEU A 381 -7.71 -13.25 23.01
C LEU A 381 -9.15 -12.92 22.62
N PHE A 382 -9.54 -11.69 22.88
CA PHE A 382 -10.85 -11.15 22.56
C PHE A 382 -10.73 -10.06 21.51
N ALA A 383 -11.76 -9.96 20.67
CA ALA A 383 -11.94 -8.86 19.74
C ALA A 383 -13.30 -8.22 19.91
N MET A 384 -13.33 -6.90 19.76
CA MET A 384 -14.54 -6.10 19.72
C MET A 384 -14.53 -5.27 18.45
N VAL A 385 -15.53 -5.48 17.59
CA VAL A 385 -15.74 -4.69 16.39
C VAL A 385 -16.78 -3.62 16.68
N VAL A 386 -16.37 -2.36 16.58
CA VAL A 386 -17.21 -1.18 16.77
C VAL A 386 -17.59 -0.67 15.38
N ALA A 387 -18.87 -0.76 15.03
CA ALA A 387 -19.31 -0.57 13.64
C ALA A 387 -19.27 0.88 13.16
N GLY A 388 -19.50 1.82 14.07
CA GLY A 388 -19.53 3.27 13.82
C GLY A 388 -18.41 4.01 14.54
N LYS A 389 -18.38 5.33 14.33
CA LYS A 389 -17.47 6.24 15.05
C LYS A 389 -17.80 6.26 16.53
N ILE A 390 -16.77 6.32 17.36
CA ILE A 390 -16.91 6.58 18.79
C ILE A 390 -17.10 8.09 18.97
N ASP A 391 -18.33 8.52 19.23
CA ASP A 391 -18.65 9.93 19.49
C ASP A 391 -18.55 10.24 20.98
N VAL A 392 -17.68 11.21 21.32
CA VAL A 392 -17.44 11.67 22.69
C VAL A 392 -18.13 13.03 22.95
N SER A 393 -18.95 13.52 22.03
CA SER A 393 -19.55 14.87 22.08
C SER A 393 -20.65 15.07 23.13
N GLY A 394 -20.97 14.07 23.95
CA GLY A 394 -22.07 14.12 24.91
C GLY A 394 -21.78 14.96 26.17
N PRO A 395 -22.64 15.95 26.53
CA PRO A 395 -22.58 16.59 27.83
C PRO A 395 -23.26 15.68 28.88
N THR A 396 -22.53 15.35 29.96
CA THR A 396 -23.06 14.83 31.25
C THR A 396 -23.77 13.46 31.34
N GLN A 397 -24.11 12.71 30.26
CA GLN A 397 -24.70 11.37 30.38
C GLN A 397 -24.21 10.36 29.32
N THR A 398 -24.05 9.11 29.74
CA THR A 398 -23.80 7.93 28.89
C THR A 398 -24.89 7.80 27.80
N MET A 399 -24.52 7.73 26.52
CA MET A 399 -25.45 7.53 25.39
C MET A 399 -25.12 6.26 24.60
N PRO A 400 -26.12 5.54 24.05
CA PRO A 400 -25.88 4.46 23.10
C PRO A 400 -25.29 5.05 21.81
N SER A 401 -24.04 4.70 21.50
CA SER A 401 -23.30 5.33 20.40
C SER A 401 -23.36 4.51 19.11
N THR A 402 -23.00 3.22 19.14
CA THR A 402 -22.91 2.43 17.90
C THR A 402 -23.00 0.91 18.13
N PRO A 403 -23.47 0.11 17.15
CA PRO A 403 -23.45 -1.35 17.25
C PRO A 403 -22.04 -1.88 17.47
N CYS A 404 -21.90 -2.76 18.46
CA CYS A 404 -20.66 -3.46 18.76
C CYS A 404 -20.84 -4.96 18.71
N PHE A 405 -19.74 -5.64 18.45
CA PHE A 405 -19.72 -7.06 18.18
C PHE A 405 -18.50 -7.70 18.84
N SER A 406 -18.71 -8.66 19.73
CA SER A 406 -17.64 -9.30 20.49
C SER A 406 -17.32 -10.68 19.92
N TYR A 407 -16.05 -11.05 19.98
CA TYR A 407 -15.51 -12.34 19.54
C TYR A 407 -14.42 -12.81 20.51
N LYS A 408 -14.25 -14.13 20.63
CA LYS A 408 -13.02 -14.74 21.15
C LYS A 408 -12.29 -15.43 20.04
N LEU A 409 -11.08 -14.94 19.83
CA LEU A 409 -10.19 -15.35 18.78
C LEU A 409 -9.35 -16.54 19.23
N GLU A 410 -8.95 -16.56 20.51
CA GLU A 410 -8.12 -17.62 21.09
C GLU A 410 -8.67 -18.08 22.45
N GLY A 411 -8.77 -19.40 22.62
CA GLY A 411 -9.14 -20.05 23.89
C GLY A 411 -7.98 -20.76 24.56
N THR A 412 -8.23 -21.32 25.75
CA THR A 412 -7.25 -22.10 26.52
C THR A 412 -7.65 -23.57 26.57
N ALA A 413 -6.79 -24.43 27.12
CA ALA A 413 -7.15 -25.82 27.38
C ALA A 413 -8.39 -25.95 28.29
N ASP A 414 -8.52 -25.06 29.27
CA ASP A 414 -9.64 -25.05 30.21
C ASP A 414 -10.89 -24.35 29.67
N CYS A 415 -10.72 -23.45 28.70
CA CYS A 415 -11.80 -22.69 28.05
C CYS A 415 -11.57 -22.65 26.52
N PRO A 416 -11.76 -23.78 25.80
CA PRO A 416 -11.32 -23.93 24.41
C PRO A 416 -12.22 -23.23 23.38
N TYR A 417 -13.38 -22.73 23.81
CA TYR A 417 -14.33 -22.08 22.92
C TYR A 417 -13.70 -20.89 22.17
N ILE A 418 -13.90 -20.84 20.85
CA ILE A 418 -13.61 -19.70 19.98
C ILE A 418 -14.85 -19.41 19.13
N GLY A 419 -15.14 -18.14 18.88
CA GLY A 419 -16.38 -17.77 18.19
C GLY A 419 -16.81 -16.32 18.41
N GLY A 420 -17.73 -15.86 17.55
CA GLY A 420 -18.52 -14.67 17.84
C GLY A 420 -19.61 -14.99 18.85
N PHE A 421 -19.90 -14.08 19.77
CA PHE A 421 -20.93 -14.25 20.81
C PHE A 421 -22.32 -14.46 20.15
N PRO A 422 -22.88 -15.69 20.16
CA PRO A 422 -24.23 -15.92 19.69
C PRO A 422 -25.16 -15.67 20.87
N TYR A 423 -25.80 -14.50 20.88
CA TYR A 423 -27.06 -14.18 21.58
C TYR A 423 -27.63 -15.25 22.54
N ILE A 424 -27.58 -14.97 23.84
CA ILE A 424 -28.40 -15.62 24.87
C ILE A 424 -29.76 -14.90 24.88
N GLY A 425 -30.81 -15.59 24.43
CA GLY A 425 -32.20 -15.39 24.85
C GLY A 425 -32.78 -13.96 24.93
N GLY A 426 -33.47 -13.52 23.88
CA GLY A 426 -34.75 -12.82 24.02
C GLY A 426 -34.84 -11.28 23.98
N PHE A 427 -33.75 -10.52 24.13
CA PHE A 427 -33.81 -9.05 23.96
C PHE A 427 -33.16 -8.57 22.66
N SER A 428 -33.99 -8.11 21.73
CA SER A 428 -33.60 -7.63 20.39
C SER A 428 -32.49 -6.58 20.41
N SER A 429 -31.65 -6.68 19.37
CA SER A 429 -30.71 -5.70 18.82
C SER A 429 -29.36 -5.61 19.51
N SER A 430 -28.30 -5.48 18.70
CA SER A 430 -27.01 -4.86 19.03
C SER A 430 -26.79 -4.44 20.47
N GLY A 431 -25.73 -4.96 21.11
CA GLY A 431 -25.14 -4.23 22.22
C GLY A 431 -24.65 -2.89 21.69
N PHE A 432 -25.35 -1.81 22.02
CA PHE A 432 -24.83 -0.47 21.80
C PHE A 432 -23.60 -0.30 22.67
N SER A 433 -22.54 0.31 22.14
CA SER A 433 -21.47 0.82 22.99
C SER A 433 -22.02 1.93 23.88
N PHE A 434 -21.88 1.76 25.18
CA PHE A 434 -22.06 2.85 26.14
C PHE A 434 -20.68 3.38 26.52
N LEU A 435 -20.48 4.68 26.33
CA LEU A 435 -19.24 5.38 26.65
C LEU A 435 -19.50 6.33 27.81
N ALA A 436 -18.68 6.29 28.85
CA ALA A 436 -18.74 7.30 29.91
C ALA A 436 -18.36 8.68 29.34
N GLY A 437 -19.11 9.71 29.73
CA GLY A 437 -18.88 11.09 29.28
C GLY A 437 -17.60 11.70 29.86
N ILE A 438 -17.10 12.77 29.23
CA ILE A 438 -15.85 13.46 29.61
C ILE A 438 -15.90 14.00 31.06
N GLU A 439 -17.05 14.56 31.46
CA GLU A 439 -17.30 15.13 32.79
C GLU A 439 -18.06 14.19 33.73
N GLU A 440 -18.36 12.96 33.27
CA GLU A 440 -19.05 11.99 34.09
C GLU A 440 -18.14 11.61 35.25
N LYS A 441 -18.61 11.91 36.47
CA LYS A 441 -17.89 11.48 37.68
C LYS A 441 -17.91 9.97 37.68
N THR A 442 -16.72 9.37 37.74
CA THR A 442 -16.63 7.96 38.10
C THR A 442 -17.00 7.85 39.57
N GLU A 443 -18.29 7.70 39.87
CA GLU A 443 -18.68 6.96 41.06
C GLU A 443 -18.21 5.53 40.82
N THR A 444 -16.90 5.29 40.96
CA THR A 444 -16.28 4.00 40.71
C THR A 444 -17.02 3.01 41.57
N LYS A 445 -17.79 2.10 40.98
CA LYS A 445 -18.30 0.94 41.70
C LYS A 445 -17.43 -0.21 41.29
N ASP A 446 -16.87 -0.88 42.28
CA ASP A 446 -15.96 -1.98 42.08
C ASP A 446 -16.63 -3.05 41.23
N LEU A 447 -16.17 -3.25 39.99
CA LEU A 447 -16.73 -4.26 39.08
C LEU A 447 -16.45 -5.68 39.57
N THR A 448 -15.66 -5.86 40.64
CA THR A 448 -15.44 -7.14 41.31
C THR A 448 -16.59 -7.53 42.27
N ASN A 449 -17.60 -6.68 42.52
CA ASN A 449 -18.72 -6.96 43.43
C ASN A 449 -20.08 -6.96 42.68
N ALA A 450 -20.97 -7.92 43.01
CA ALA A 450 -22.27 -8.18 42.35
C ALA A 450 -23.31 -7.04 42.44
N PRO A 451 -24.48 -7.19 41.76
CA PRO A 451 -24.83 -6.46 40.55
C PRO A 451 -24.97 -4.95 40.79
N SER A 452 -24.07 -4.19 40.19
CA SER A 452 -24.02 -2.73 40.28
C SER A 452 -24.69 -2.06 39.08
N ARG A 453 -25.49 -1.00 39.32
CA ARG A 453 -25.87 -0.04 38.26
C ARG A 453 -24.59 0.67 37.79
N LEU A 454 -24.21 0.40 36.53
CA LEU A 454 -22.88 0.61 35.92
C LEU A 454 -22.36 2.05 35.98
N SER A 455 -21.04 2.15 36.12
CA SER A 455 -20.17 3.29 35.78
C SER A 455 -18.92 2.71 35.08
N CYS A 456 -19.08 2.20 33.86
CA CYS A 456 -18.02 1.62 33.02
C CYS A 456 -17.54 2.63 31.97
N LEU A 457 -16.27 2.54 31.55
CA LEU A 457 -15.72 3.43 30.53
C LEU A 457 -16.18 3.05 29.12
N LEU A 458 -16.25 1.75 28.85
CA LEU A 458 -16.75 1.18 27.60
C LEU A 458 -17.55 -0.07 27.92
N ALA A 459 -18.84 -0.08 27.59
CA ALA A 459 -19.65 -1.29 27.64
C ALA A 459 -20.10 -1.65 26.24
N ALA A 460 -19.67 -2.80 25.73
CA ALA A 460 -19.96 -3.22 24.37
C ALA A 460 -20.23 -4.73 24.31
N ALA A 461 -21.41 -5.07 23.79
CA ALA A 461 -21.86 -6.43 23.46
C ALA A 461 -21.42 -7.52 24.48
N GLY A 462 -21.92 -7.40 25.72
CA GLY A 462 -21.70 -8.39 26.77
C GLY A 462 -20.35 -8.30 27.47
N MET A 463 -19.51 -7.32 27.13
CA MET A 463 -18.27 -7.03 27.84
C MET A 463 -18.26 -5.57 28.30
N ASN A 464 -18.36 -5.40 29.62
CA ASN A 464 -18.18 -4.10 30.26
C ASN A 464 -16.74 -3.94 30.69
N ILE A 465 -16.08 -2.86 30.24
CA ILE A 465 -14.72 -2.48 30.61
C ILE A 465 -14.79 -1.33 31.62
N GLY A 466 -14.26 -1.56 32.81
CA GLY A 466 -14.09 -0.52 33.82
C GLY A 466 -12.84 -0.71 34.67
N ILE A 467 -12.67 0.18 35.66
CA ILE A 467 -11.46 0.26 36.49
C ILE A 467 -11.75 -0.33 37.88
N PRO A 468 -10.86 -1.18 38.42
CA PRO A 468 -11.00 -1.74 39.76
C PRO A 468 -10.88 -0.67 40.86
N GLN A 469 -11.59 -0.84 41.99
CA GLN A 469 -11.40 0.05 43.16
C GLN A 469 -10.09 -0.28 43.89
N GLY A 470 -9.17 0.69 43.95
CA GLY A 470 -7.91 0.56 44.70
C GLY A 470 -7.15 1.86 44.99
N GLY A 471 -7.77 3.02 44.75
CA GLY A 471 -7.15 4.34 44.92
C GLY A 471 -8.19 5.47 45.01
N VAL A 472 -7.74 6.72 45.15
CA VAL A 472 -8.63 7.89 45.12
C VAL A 472 -9.28 7.97 43.73
N PRO A 473 -10.62 7.92 43.61
CA PRO A 473 -11.29 7.99 42.31
C PRO A 473 -10.91 9.27 41.57
N PRO A 474 -10.66 9.21 40.25
CA PRO A 474 -10.44 10.41 39.47
C PRO A 474 -11.68 11.30 39.52
N LYS A 475 -11.47 12.62 39.36
CA LYS A 475 -12.59 13.59 39.41
C LYS A 475 -13.51 13.46 38.21
N ALA A 476 -13.03 12.89 37.10
CA ALA A 476 -13.73 12.69 35.84
C ALA A 476 -13.23 11.41 35.14
N ALA A 477 -14.10 10.77 34.33
CA ALA A 477 -13.75 9.56 33.58
C ALA A 477 -12.52 9.76 32.65
N MET A 478 -12.36 10.94 32.06
CA MET A 478 -11.23 11.29 31.18
C MET A 478 -9.86 11.23 31.86
N ASP A 479 -9.81 11.47 33.17
CA ASP A 479 -8.57 11.49 33.96
C ASP A 479 -8.15 10.07 34.38
N THR A 480 -8.94 9.06 33.97
CA THR A 480 -8.71 7.71 34.46
C THR A 480 -7.57 7.02 33.72
N LEU A 481 -6.60 6.58 34.51
CA LEU A 481 -5.55 5.68 34.08
C LEU A 481 -6.13 4.29 33.86
N LEU A 482 -5.95 3.75 32.67
CA LEU A 482 -6.51 2.47 32.29
C LEU A 482 -5.54 1.32 32.57
N ASN A 483 -4.89 1.35 33.71
CA ASN A 483 -3.77 0.42 33.95
C ASN A 483 -4.27 -1.03 34.14
N ARG A 484 -5.54 -1.18 34.51
CA ARG A 484 -6.23 -2.46 34.72
C ARG A 484 -7.67 -2.29 34.28
N CYS A 485 -8.06 -3.09 33.30
CA CYS A 485 -9.42 -3.14 32.79
C CYS A 485 -10.04 -4.48 33.16
N GLN A 486 -11.27 -4.46 33.65
CA GLN A 486 -11.99 -5.68 34.00
C GLN A 486 -13.17 -5.85 33.04
N GLY A 487 -13.26 -7.01 32.41
CA GLY A 487 -14.39 -7.46 31.59
C GLY A 487 -15.37 -8.31 32.41
N TRP A 488 -16.64 -7.95 32.41
CA TRP A 488 -17.71 -8.78 33.01
C TRP A 488 -18.80 -9.13 31.99
N SER A 489 -19.28 -10.38 32.04
CA SER A 489 -20.45 -10.86 31.27
C SER A 489 -21.70 -10.86 32.15
N THR A 490 -22.70 -10.07 31.79
CA THR A 490 -23.93 -9.88 32.58
C THR A 490 -24.90 -11.04 32.40
N ASP A 491 -24.70 -12.15 33.12
CA ASP A 491 -25.80 -13.09 33.34
C ASP A 491 -26.45 -12.77 34.68
N ALA A 492 -27.62 -12.13 34.64
CA ALA A 492 -28.32 -11.58 35.80
C ALA A 492 -29.06 -12.66 36.65
N MET A 493 -28.80 -13.93 36.40
CA MET A 493 -29.54 -15.07 36.98
C MET A 493 -28.69 -15.99 37.87
N GLU A 494 -27.40 -15.73 38.09
CA GLU A 494 -26.57 -16.58 38.95
C GLU A 494 -26.48 -16.04 40.40
N PRO A 495 -26.70 -16.89 41.43
CA PRO A 495 -26.84 -16.47 42.83
C PRO A 495 -25.54 -15.95 43.47
N GLU A 496 -25.68 -15.06 44.47
CA GLU A 496 -24.63 -14.27 45.18
C GLU A 496 -23.46 -15.06 45.83
N GLU A 497 -23.47 -16.40 45.82
CA GLU A 497 -22.51 -17.23 46.56
C GLU A 497 -21.13 -17.40 45.87
N TRP A 498 -20.85 -16.64 44.81
CA TRP A 498 -19.64 -16.79 43.98
C TRP A 498 -18.38 -16.07 44.51
N ALA A 499 -18.44 -15.48 45.70
CA ALA A 499 -17.27 -14.90 46.38
C ALA A 499 -16.24 -15.95 46.84
N GLY A 500 -16.51 -17.25 46.67
CA GLY A 500 -15.64 -18.34 47.09
C GLY A 500 -15.21 -19.30 45.99
N TRP A 501 -13.94 -19.18 45.57
CA TRP A 501 -13.07 -20.26 45.08
C TRP A 501 -13.22 -20.84 43.66
N GLN A 502 -12.06 -21.31 43.17
CA GLN A 502 -11.74 -22.08 41.95
C GLN A 502 -12.83 -23.08 41.54
N ARG A 503 -13.16 -23.16 40.24
CA ARG A 503 -14.03 -24.23 39.71
C ARG A 503 -13.40 -25.04 38.57
N PRO A 504 -13.40 -26.38 38.71
CA PRO A 504 -13.27 -27.35 37.63
C PRO A 504 -14.66 -27.83 37.20
N THR A 505 -15.15 -27.40 36.03
CA THR A 505 -15.96 -28.18 35.06
C THR A 505 -16.42 -27.23 33.95
N ALA A 506 -15.93 -27.49 32.74
CA ALA A 506 -16.32 -26.80 31.52
C ALA A 506 -17.81 -27.00 31.23
N CYS A 507 -18.50 -25.92 30.86
CA CYS A 507 -19.82 -25.98 30.22
C CYS A 507 -19.59 -25.58 28.76
N ASP A 508 -19.92 -26.46 27.82
CA ASP A 508 -19.42 -26.42 26.43
C ASP A 508 -19.95 -25.26 25.57
N ASP A 509 -20.96 -24.52 26.04
CA ASP A 509 -21.70 -23.55 25.20
C ASP A 509 -21.60 -22.08 25.67
N PHE A 510 -20.80 -21.76 26.70
CA PHE A 510 -20.79 -20.41 27.28
C PHE A 510 -19.39 -19.84 27.52
N PHE A 511 -19.25 -18.54 27.31
CA PHE A 511 -18.14 -17.76 27.83
C PHE A 511 -18.30 -17.56 29.33
N ARG A 512 -17.50 -18.28 30.10
CA ARG A 512 -17.33 -18.00 31.53
C ARG A 512 -15.91 -17.47 31.73
N PRO A 513 -15.73 -16.36 32.45
CA PRO A 513 -14.39 -15.91 32.80
C PRO A 513 -13.66 -17.00 33.59
N VAL A 514 -12.35 -17.12 33.36
CA VAL A 514 -11.49 -18.09 34.07
C VAL A 514 -11.44 -17.79 35.58
N SER A 515 -11.78 -16.56 35.97
CA SER A 515 -11.92 -16.15 37.37
C SER A 515 -13.37 -15.74 37.69
N GLY A 516 -13.82 -15.98 38.93
CA GLY A 516 -15.08 -15.44 39.45
C GLY A 516 -15.11 -13.91 39.53
N LEU A 517 -13.98 -13.24 39.26
CA LEU A 517 -13.83 -11.80 39.16
C LEU A 517 -13.93 -11.30 37.70
N GLY A 518 -14.22 -12.13 36.70
CA GLY A 518 -14.23 -11.68 35.31
C GLY A 518 -12.87 -11.82 34.60
N PHE A 519 -12.73 -11.15 33.46
CA PHE A 519 -11.48 -11.10 32.69
C PHE A 519 -10.67 -9.88 33.12
N HIS A 520 -9.38 -10.07 33.40
CA HIS A 520 -8.46 -8.96 33.62
C HIS A 520 -7.66 -8.72 32.34
N PHE A 521 -7.69 -7.48 31.86
CA PHE A 521 -6.94 -7.04 30.71
C PHE A 521 -5.91 -6.01 31.16
N GLU A 522 -4.67 -6.18 30.70
CA GLU A 522 -3.65 -5.15 30.83
C GLU A 522 -3.64 -4.33 29.55
N LEU A 523 -3.79 -3.01 29.67
CA LEU A 523 -3.98 -2.19 28.48
C LEU A 523 -2.75 -2.00 27.62
N HIS A 524 -1.54 -2.28 28.13
CA HIS A 524 -0.36 -2.38 27.27
C HIS A 524 -0.45 -3.56 26.28
N GLU A 525 -1.36 -4.50 26.54
CA GLU A 525 -1.71 -5.62 25.65
C GLU A 525 -3.02 -5.34 24.88
N MET A 526 -3.51 -4.09 24.86
CA MET A 526 -4.64 -3.70 24.03
C MET A 526 -4.15 -3.11 22.72
N GLU A 527 -4.72 -3.59 21.61
CA GLU A 527 -4.46 -3.07 20.27
C GLU A 527 -5.77 -2.61 19.63
N VAL A 528 -5.73 -1.48 18.92
CA VAL A 528 -6.90 -0.92 18.24
C VAL A 528 -6.58 -0.72 16.77
N TYR A 529 -7.40 -1.22 15.87
CA TYR A 529 -7.21 -1.13 14.44
C TYR A 529 -8.35 -0.35 13.79
N SER A 530 -8.01 0.59 12.92
CA SER A 530 -8.95 1.20 11.99
C SER A 530 -9.06 0.32 10.75
N VAL A 531 -10.29 0.10 10.32
CA VAL A 531 -10.62 -0.84 9.24
C VAL A 531 -10.79 -0.13 7.88
N ALA A 532 -10.78 1.21 7.87
CA ALA A 532 -11.09 2.04 6.71
C ALA A 532 -9.86 2.72 6.10
#